data_AF-A0A7X6RSU8-F1
#
_entry.id   AF-A0A7X6RSU8-F1
#
_cell.length_a   1.000
_cell.length_b   1.000
_cell.length_c   1.000
_cell.angle_alpha   90.00
_cell.angle_beta   90.00
_cell.angle_gamma   90.00
#
_symmetry.space_group_name_H-M   'P 1'
#
loop_
_entity.id
_entity.type
_entity.pdbx_description
1 polymer ?
#
loop_
_entity_poly.entity_id
_entity_poly.type
_entity_poly.pdbx_seq_one_letter_code
_entity_poly.pdbx_strand_id
1 'polypeptide(L)'
;MATGHQRPSVLPRPVTGVFVRQIIRSACPGHFALVWLDALPPAEDVVPDEGVEFVDDLPAVCREPGEPLPAEFTEAFANGFRQGWRARGRGVPPHTVRVVLRDAVWRGNDSNRWSFEQAGRVAAREVLDCVREDRSPRPAGRPVRPGSSIPPMPRTLPSRRPSPD
;
A
#
# COMPACT_ATOMS: atom_id res chain seq x y z
N MET A 1 20.21 30.51 10.46
CA MET A 1 20.59 29.20 11.01
C MET A 1 20.09 28.15 10.03
N ALA A 2 20.98 27.52 9.27
CA ALA A 2 20.58 26.45 8.35
C ALA A 2 20.26 25.21 9.19
N THR A 3 18.98 24.91 9.36
CA THR A 3 18.54 23.58 9.81
C THR A 3 18.97 22.61 8.72
N GLY A 4 20.15 22.00 8.89
CA GLY A 4 20.60 20.91 8.05
C GLY A 4 19.51 19.85 8.07
N HIS A 5 18.76 19.73 6.97
CA HIS A 5 17.76 18.70 6.81
C HIS A 5 18.54 17.39 6.74
N GLN A 6 18.71 16.73 7.89
CA GLN A 6 19.33 15.43 7.95
C GLN A 6 18.51 14.51 7.05
N ARG A 7 19.15 14.02 5.99
CA ARG A 7 18.49 13.15 5.03
C ARG A 7 17.96 11.92 5.78
N PRO A 8 16.70 11.52 5.57
CA PRO A 8 16.18 10.31 6.18
C PRO A 8 17.11 9.13 5.92
N SER A 9 17.32 8.29 6.93
CA SER A 9 18.10 7.05 6.77
C SER A 9 17.40 6.10 5.79
N VAL A 10 18.13 5.15 5.21
CA VAL A 10 17.52 4.14 4.34
C VAL A 10 16.65 3.17 5.15
N LEU A 11 15.58 2.63 4.55
CA LEU A 11 14.79 1.56 5.16
C LEU A 11 15.72 0.40 5.55
N PRO A 12 15.78 0.02 6.85
CA PRO A 12 16.84 -0.85 7.36
C PRO A 12 16.72 -2.30 6.89
N ARG A 13 15.52 -2.73 6.49
CA ARG A 13 15.29 -4.05 5.90
C ARG A 13 14.07 -4.04 4.97
N PRO A 14 14.01 -4.94 3.99
CA PRO A 14 12.78 -5.19 3.24
C PRO A 14 11.60 -5.59 4.15
N VAL A 15 10.41 -5.14 3.79
CA VAL A 15 9.13 -5.57 4.35
C VAL A 15 8.24 -5.99 3.18
N THR A 16 8.16 -7.30 2.92
CA THR A 16 7.48 -7.87 1.76
C THR A 16 6.13 -8.48 2.11
N GLY A 17 5.19 -8.44 1.16
CA GLY A 17 3.87 -9.05 1.32
C GLY A 17 2.95 -8.30 2.28
N VAL A 18 3.06 -6.98 2.39
CA VAL A 18 2.14 -6.16 3.18
C VAL A 18 0.76 -6.17 2.52
N PHE A 19 -0.28 -6.42 3.32
CA PHE A 19 -1.66 -6.43 2.87
C PHE A 19 -2.51 -5.45 3.67
N VAL A 20 -3.23 -4.58 2.96
CA VAL A 20 -4.18 -3.65 3.56
C VAL A 20 -5.58 -3.93 3.06
N ARG A 21 -6.51 -4.08 4.01
CA ARG A 21 -7.95 -4.21 3.79
C ARG A 21 -8.66 -2.98 4.32
N GLN A 22 -9.08 -2.08 3.45
CA GLN A 22 -9.79 -0.87 3.82
C GLN A 22 -11.22 -0.88 3.25
N ILE A 23 -12.17 -1.34 4.07
CA ILE A 23 -13.58 -1.45 3.71
C ILE A 23 -14.46 -0.78 4.77
N ILE A 24 -15.18 0.26 4.38
CA ILE A 24 -16.14 0.97 5.22
C ILE A 24 -17.49 0.96 4.49
N ARG A 25 -18.44 0.21 5.03
CA ARG A 25 -19.78 0.02 4.45
C ARG A 25 -20.81 1.03 4.93
N SER A 26 -20.48 1.83 5.94
CA SER A 26 -21.39 2.81 6.54
C SER A 26 -21.44 4.16 5.79
N ALA A 27 -20.76 4.28 4.65
CA ALA A 27 -20.78 5.47 3.80
C ALA A 27 -21.49 5.16 2.47
N CYS A 28 -22.17 6.15 1.88
CA CYS A 28 -22.73 6.08 0.53
C CYS A 28 -22.08 7.18 -0.34
N PRO A 29 -21.27 6.83 -1.36
CA PRO A 29 -20.85 5.48 -1.72
C PRO A 29 -19.97 4.85 -0.64
N GLY A 30 -19.88 3.51 -0.64
CA GLY A 30 -18.98 2.79 0.25
C GLY A 30 -17.52 3.22 0.07
N HIS A 31 -16.64 2.78 0.97
CA HIS A 31 -15.20 2.86 0.76
C HIS A 31 -14.64 1.45 0.68
N PHE A 32 -13.99 1.13 -0.43
CA PHE A 32 -13.40 -0.16 -0.70
C PHE A 32 -12.01 0.03 -1.30
N ALA A 33 -11.01 -0.63 -0.72
CA ALA A 33 -9.68 -0.81 -1.29
C ALA A 33 -9.03 -2.03 -0.62
N LEU A 34 -8.54 -2.98 -1.43
CA LEU A 34 -7.60 -4.00 -0.99
C LEU A 34 -6.31 -3.81 -1.76
N VAL A 35 -5.17 -3.84 -1.08
CA VAL A 35 -3.85 -3.63 -1.73
C VAL A 35 -2.79 -4.54 -1.13
N TRP A 36 -1.87 -4.96 -2.00
CA TRP A 36 -0.66 -5.70 -1.66
C TRP A 36 0.56 -4.93 -2.15
N LEU A 37 1.59 -4.85 -1.31
CA LEU A 37 2.81 -4.14 -1.65
C LEU A 37 4.03 -4.74 -0.96
N ASP A 38 5.19 -4.37 -1.49
CA ASP A 38 6.47 -4.49 -0.81
C ASP A 38 7.04 -3.11 -0.50
N ALA A 39 7.71 -2.99 0.64
CA ALA A 39 8.53 -1.84 0.99
C ALA A 39 9.99 -2.29 1.03
N LEU A 40 10.81 -1.71 0.16
CA LEU A 40 12.21 -2.06 -0.06
C LEU A 40 13.10 -0.85 0.24
N PRO A 41 14.39 -1.06 0.52
CA PRO A 41 15.37 0.00 0.35
C PRO A 41 15.27 0.61 -1.07
N PRO A 42 15.45 1.94 -1.23
CA PRO A 42 15.47 2.56 -2.54
C PRO A 42 16.66 2.05 -3.37
N ALA A 43 16.55 2.13 -4.68
CA ALA A 43 17.67 1.85 -5.56
C ALA A 43 18.80 2.88 -5.34
N GLU A 44 20.06 2.47 -5.54
CA GLU A 44 21.24 3.31 -5.22
C GLU A 44 21.28 4.63 -5.99
N ASP A 45 20.65 4.68 -7.16
CA ASP A 45 20.63 5.80 -8.10
C ASP A 45 19.34 6.63 -8.05
N VAL A 46 18.35 6.22 -7.25
CA VAL A 46 17.07 6.93 -7.13
C VAL A 46 17.10 7.82 -5.90
N VAL A 47 16.77 9.10 -6.09
CA VAL A 47 16.49 10.04 -4.99
C VAL A 47 14.99 10.03 -4.71
N PRO A 48 14.51 9.43 -3.61
CA PRO A 48 13.09 9.28 -3.36
C PRO A 48 12.41 10.63 -3.09
N ASP A 49 11.38 10.95 -3.87
CA ASP A 49 10.56 12.14 -3.67
C ASP A 49 9.83 12.05 -2.32
N GLU A 50 9.99 13.08 -1.50
CA GLU A 50 9.46 13.09 -0.14
C GLU A 50 9.88 11.85 0.70
N GLY A 51 11.05 11.26 0.40
CA GLY A 51 11.52 10.03 1.05
C GLY A 51 10.83 8.75 0.56
N VAL A 52 10.01 8.81 -0.49
CA VAL A 52 9.29 7.65 -1.03
C VAL A 52 9.42 7.57 -2.55
N GLU A 53 10.06 6.52 -3.02
CA GLU A 53 10.03 6.08 -4.42
C GLU A 53 8.82 5.17 -4.56
N PHE A 54 7.96 5.44 -5.55
CA PHE A 54 6.77 4.63 -5.79
C PHE A 54 6.88 3.92 -7.14
N VAL A 55 6.64 2.61 -7.13
CA VAL A 55 6.67 1.77 -8.33
C VAL A 55 5.33 1.07 -8.47
N ASP A 56 4.69 1.31 -9.61
CA ASP A 56 3.50 0.59 -10.02
C ASP A 56 3.92 -0.72 -10.71
N ASP A 57 3.75 -1.83 -10.01
CA ASP A 57 3.95 -3.19 -10.53
C ASP A 57 2.61 -3.96 -10.51
N LEU A 58 1.49 -3.25 -10.72
CA LEU A 58 0.17 -3.85 -10.78
C LEU A 58 0.01 -4.74 -12.01
N PRO A 59 -0.91 -5.73 -11.97
CA PRO A 59 -1.23 -6.47 -13.17
C PRO A 59 -1.91 -5.52 -14.16
N ALA A 60 -1.71 -5.76 -15.46
CA ALA A 60 -2.36 -4.96 -16.51
C ALA A 60 -3.89 -4.92 -16.33
N VAL A 61 -4.46 -5.96 -15.74
CA VAL A 61 -5.87 -6.07 -15.38
C VAL A 61 -5.98 -6.64 -13.96
N CYS A 62 -6.73 -5.96 -13.09
CA CYS A 62 -7.07 -6.48 -11.76
C CYS A 62 -8.10 -7.60 -11.92
N ARG A 63 -7.95 -8.70 -11.16
CA ARG A 63 -8.84 -9.87 -11.27
C ARG A 63 -10.32 -9.54 -11.02
N GLU A 64 -10.58 -8.61 -10.12
CA GLU A 64 -11.90 -8.04 -9.87
C GLU A 64 -11.74 -6.51 -9.87
N PRO A 65 -12.39 -5.78 -10.79
CA PRO A 65 -13.50 -6.19 -11.65
C PRO A 65 -13.13 -6.79 -13.02
N GLY A 66 -11.86 -7.10 -13.30
CA GLY A 66 -11.42 -7.48 -14.65
C GLY A 66 -11.02 -6.26 -15.50
N GLU A 67 -10.69 -5.15 -14.85
CA GLU A 67 -10.22 -3.91 -15.46
C GLU A 67 -8.90 -3.46 -14.81
N PRO A 68 -8.09 -2.62 -15.47
CA PRO A 68 -6.94 -1.99 -14.84
C PRO A 68 -7.35 -1.25 -13.56
N LEU A 69 -6.42 -1.06 -12.62
CA LEU A 69 -6.68 -0.13 -11.52
C LEU A 69 -6.68 1.30 -12.09
N PRO A 70 -7.72 2.12 -11.83
CA PRO A 70 -7.73 3.51 -12.25
C PRO A 70 -6.51 4.27 -11.69
N ALA A 71 -5.85 5.08 -12.52
CA ALA A 71 -4.62 5.77 -12.16
C ALA A 71 -4.80 6.67 -10.93
N GLU A 72 -5.96 7.29 -10.77
CA GLU A 72 -6.29 8.13 -9.62
C GLU A 72 -6.30 7.37 -8.28
N PHE A 73 -6.47 6.04 -8.31
CA PHE A 73 -6.39 5.20 -7.12
C PHE A 73 -4.93 4.87 -6.77
N THR A 74 -4.08 4.61 -7.77
CA THR A 74 -2.63 4.48 -7.57
C THR A 74 -2.04 5.78 -7.01
N GLU A 75 -2.40 6.93 -7.60
CA GLU A 75 -1.97 8.25 -7.13
C GLU A 75 -2.45 8.54 -5.70
N ALA A 76 -3.73 8.27 -5.41
CA ALA A 76 -4.29 8.47 -4.08
C ALA A 76 -3.61 7.58 -3.04
N PHE A 77 -3.32 6.32 -3.38
CA PHE A 77 -2.57 5.41 -2.54
C PHE A 77 -1.16 5.94 -2.24
N ALA A 78 -0.40 6.33 -3.26
CA ALA A 78 0.95 6.87 -3.11
C ALA A 78 0.95 8.14 -2.23
N ASN A 79 0.02 9.07 -2.46
CA ASN A 79 -0.16 10.26 -1.64
C ASN A 79 -0.48 9.89 -0.17
N GLY A 80 -1.42 8.97 0.05
CA GLY A 80 -1.76 8.47 1.37
C GLY A 80 -0.58 7.83 2.09
N PHE A 81 0.24 7.06 1.37
CA PHE A 81 1.45 6.46 1.91
C PHE A 81 2.43 7.55 2.37
N ARG A 82 2.78 8.52 1.50
CA ARG A 82 3.69 9.63 1.85
C ARG A 82 3.22 10.40 3.07
N GLN A 83 1.94 10.73 3.15
CA GLN A 83 1.35 11.39 4.32
C GLN A 83 1.48 10.53 5.59
N GLY A 84 1.10 9.26 5.52
CA GLY A 84 1.18 8.34 6.66
C GLY A 84 2.61 8.06 7.11
N TRP A 85 3.57 8.10 6.17
CA TRP A 85 4.99 7.92 6.40
C TRP A 85 5.57 9.13 7.14
N ARG A 86 5.34 10.35 6.63
CA ARG A 86 5.75 11.62 7.27
C ARG A 86 5.13 11.82 8.64
N ALA A 87 3.83 11.52 8.79
CA ALA A 87 3.14 11.67 10.07
C ALA A 87 3.84 10.89 11.19
N ARG A 88 4.45 9.73 10.87
CA ARG A 88 5.18 8.91 11.84
C ARG A 88 6.60 9.37 12.12
N GLY A 89 7.22 10.09 11.20
CA GLY A 89 8.49 10.78 11.44
C GLY A 89 8.32 12.23 11.88
N ARG A 90 7.17 12.60 12.48
CA ARG A 90 6.90 13.96 13.02
C ARG A 90 6.99 15.06 11.95
N GLY A 91 6.46 14.79 10.76
CA GLY A 91 6.45 15.73 9.64
C GLY A 91 7.57 15.50 8.62
N VAL A 92 8.59 14.70 8.97
CA VAL A 92 9.61 14.23 8.03
C VAL A 92 9.50 12.72 7.80
N PRO A 93 9.91 12.19 6.64
CA PRO A 93 10.00 10.74 6.43
C PRO A 93 10.96 10.10 7.43
N PRO A 94 10.59 9.02 8.15
CA PRO A 94 11.51 8.34 9.07
C PRO A 94 12.64 7.62 8.33
N HIS A 95 12.34 7.08 7.15
CA HIS A 95 13.32 6.48 6.25
C HIS A 95 13.04 6.86 4.79
N THR A 96 14.04 6.72 3.92
CA THR A 96 13.83 6.58 2.49
C THR A 96 13.38 5.16 2.15
N VAL A 97 12.40 5.01 1.28
CA VAL A 97 11.78 3.71 0.95
C VAL A 97 11.32 3.65 -0.50
N ARG A 98 11.44 2.48 -1.13
CA ARG A 98 10.79 2.13 -2.39
C ARG A 98 9.55 1.29 -2.10
N VAL A 99 8.39 1.79 -2.49
CA VAL A 99 7.10 1.12 -2.36
C VAL A 99 6.73 0.53 -3.71
N VAL A 100 6.60 -0.78 -3.77
CA VAL A 100 6.19 -1.50 -4.98
C VAL A 100 4.75 -1.98 -4.78
N LEU A 101 3.80 -1.38 -5.48
CA LEU A 101 2.41 -1.80 -5.44
C LEU A 101 2.24 -3.04 -6.34
N ARG A 102 2.01 -4.20 -5.73
CA ARG A 102 2.03 -5.52 -6.40
C ARG A 102 0.67 -5.95 -6.91
N ASP A 103 -0.38 -5.62 -6.18
CA ASP A 103 -1.74 -5.99 -6.56
C ASP A 103 -2.77 -5.12 -5.85
N ALA A 104 -3.98 -5.05 -6.41
CA ALA A 104 -5.10 -4.35 -5.83
C ALA A 104 -6.43 -5.00 -6.22
N VAL A 105 -7.43 -4.83 -5.35
CA VAL A 105 -8.84 -5.09 -5.70
C VAL A 105 -9.62 -3.80 -5.47
N TRP A 106 -10.46 -3.49 -6.43
CA TRP A 106 -11.36 -2.34 -6.42
C TRP A 106 -12.75 -2.71 -6.95
N ARG A 107 -13.70 -1.80 -6.78
CA ARG A 107 -15.11 -1.96 -7.16
C ARG A 107 -15.64 -0.61 -7.65
N GLY A 108 -16.23 -0.56 -8.85
CA GLY A 108 -16.68 0.69 -9.47
C GLY A 108 -17.56 1.58 -8.58
N ASN A 109 -18.49 0.98 -7.82
CA ASN A 109 -19.45 1.75 -7.02
C ASN A 109 -18.98 2.01 -5.57
N ASP A 110 -17.97 1.28 -5.08
CA ASP A 110 -17.54 1.34 -3.68
C ASP A 110 -16.10 1.86 -3.50
N SER A 111 -15.31 1.92 -4.57
CA SER A 111 -13.93 2.39 -4.51
C SER A 111 -13.86 3.86 -4.90
N ASN A 112 -13.04 4.62 -4.18
CA ASN A 112 -12.85 6.04 -4.44
C ASN A 112 -11.44 6.46 -4.00
N ARG A 113 -11.02 7.66 -4.41
CA ARG A 113 -9.69 8.20 -4.05
C ARG A 113 -9.44 8.14 -2.54
N TRP A 114 -10.45 8.47 -1.74
CA TRP A 114 -10.31 8.44 -0.29
C TRP A 114 -10.03 7.04 0.27
N SER A 115 -10.68 5.98 -0.25
CA SER A 115 -10.44 4.61 0.23
C SER A 115 -8.99 4.17 -0.01
N PHE A 116 -8.44 4.49 -1.17
CA PHE A 116 -7.04 4.21 -1.53
C PHE A 116 -6.05 5.09 -0.76
N GLU A 117 -6.35 6.36 -0.55
CA GLU A 117 -5.53 7.23 0.29
C GLU A 117 -5.45 6.72 1.73
N GLN A 118 -6.57 6.31 2.32
CA GLN A 118 -6.55 5.69 3.65
C GLN A 118 -5.80 4.36 3.66
N ALA A 119 -5.93 3.54 2.62
CA ALA A 119 -5.15 2.32 2.48
C ALA A 119 -3.63 2.62 2.47
N GLY A 120 -3.20 3.68 1.78
CA GLY A 120 -1.81 4.16 1.79
C GLY A 120 -1.32 4.55 3.18
N ARG A 121 -2.11 5.33 3.92
CA ARG A 121 -1.77 5.74 5.31
C ARG A 121 -1.64 4.56 6.26
N VAL A 122 -2.48 3.54 6.06
CA VAL A 122 -2.45 2.28 6.82
C VAL A 122 -1.27 1.41 6.41
N ALA A 123 -0.94 1.32 5.13
CA ALA A 123 0.26 0.62 4.65
C ALA A 123 1.54 1.19 5.27
N ALA A 124 1.69 2.52 5.24
CA ALA A 124 2.81 3.22 5.86
C ALA A 124 2.96 2.90 7.35
N ARG A 125 1.83 2.72 8.06
CA ARG A 125 1.83 2.26 9.44
C ARG A 125 2.44 0.88 9.57
N GLU A 126 1.87 -0.07 8.86
CA GLU A 126 2.21 -1.48 9.03
C GLU A 126 3.66 -1.74 8.67
N VAL A 127 4.18 -1.08 7.63
CA VAL A 127 5.60 -1.16 7.26
C VAL A 127 6.49 -0.69 8.40
N LEU A 128 6.21 0.46 9.01
CA LEU A 128 7.03 0.98 10.12
C LEU A 128 6.90 0.12 11.38
N ASP A 129 5.70 -0.35 11.69
CA ASP A 129 5.47 -1.24 12.83
C ASP A 129 6.24 -2.56 12.62
N CYS A 130 6.29 -3.11 11.40
CA CYS A 130 7.13 -4.26 11.07
C CYS A 130 8.61 -4.00 11.32
N VAL A 131 9.15 -2.88 10.84
CA VAL A 131 10.56 -2.51 11.04
C VAL A 131 10.87 -2.34 12.53
N ARG A 132 10.03 -1.63 13.27
CA ARG A 132 10.26 -1.32 14.69
C ARG A 132 10.16 -2.54 15.59
N GLU A 133 9.26 -3.45 15.29
CA GLU A 133 8.99 -4.66 16.10
C GLU A 133 9.72 -5.89 15.57
N ASP A 134 10.55 -5.73 14.53
CA ASP A 134 11.23 -6.80 13.80
C ASP A 134 10.35 -8.01 13.48
N ARG A 135 9.16 -7.76 12.92
CA ARG A 135 8.17 -8.79 12.62
C ARG A 135 7.78 -8.84 11.14
N SER A 136 7.19 -9.95 10.74
CA SER A 136 6.51 -10.07 9.45
C SER A 136 5.21 -9.25 9.42
N PRO A 137 4.76 -8.83 8.22
CA PRO A 137 3.48 -8.16 8.05
C PRO A 137 2.30 -9.00 8.52
N ARG A 138 1.29 -8.30 9.03
CA ARG A 138 -0.03 -8.82 9.38
C ARG A 138 -1.08 -8.09 8.54
N PRO A 139 -2.29 -8.65 8.37
CA PRO A 139 -3.37 -7.91 7.72
C PRO A 139 -3.62 -6.59 8.45
N ALA A 140 -3.60 -5.48 7.71
CA ALA A 140 -3.81 -4.14 8.25
C ALA A 140 -5.09 -3.50 7.70
N GLY A 141 -5.57 -2.45 8.37
CA GLY A 141 -6.76 -1.70 7.98
C GLY A 141 -8.01 -2.13 8.75
N ARG A 142 -9.17 -1.98 8.13
CA ARG A 142 -10.45 -2.29 8.75
C ARG A 142 -11.51 -2.77 7.74
N PRO A 143 -12.35 -3.74 8.11
CA PRO A 143 -12.17 -4.63 9.26
C PRO A 143 -11.07 -5.65 9.01
N VAL A 144 -10.31 -5.96 10.07
CA VAL A 144 -9.36 -7.08 10.15
C VAL A 144 -9.73 -7.92 11.37
N ARG A 145 -9.76 -9.24 11.22
CA ARG A 145 -9.97 -10.15 12.35
C ARG A 145 -8.65 -10.46 13.04
N PRO A 146 -8.57 -10.41 14.38
CA PRO A 146 -7.38 -10.89 15.10
C PRO A 146 -7.00 -12.32 14.67
N GLY A 147 -5.71 -12.57 14.45
CA GLY A 147 -5.20 -13.89 14.02
C GLY A 147 -5.47 -14.26 12.55
N SER A 148 -6.09 -13.38 11.75
CA SER A 148 -6.24 -13.64 10.31
C SER A 148 -4.88 -13.62 9.58
N SER A 149 -4.74 -14.48 8.59
CA SER A 149 -3.59 -14.52 7.70
C SER A 149 -3.75 -13.54 6.54
N ILE A 150 -2.64 -13.13 5.95
CA ILE A 150 -2.65 -12.36 4.70
C ILE A 150 -3.17 -13.26 3.57
N PRO A 151 -4.23 -12.85 2.84
CA PRO A 151 -4.69 -13.59 1.68
C PRO A 151 -3.66 -13.52 0.54
N PRO A 152 -3.61 -14.55 -0.34
CA PRO A 152 -2.76 -14.52 -1.53
C PRO A 152 -3.14 -13.35 -2.45
N MET A 153 -2.16 -12.84 -3.20
CA MET A 153 -2.41 -11.83 -4.21
C MET A 153 -3.32 -12.39 -5.32
N PRO A 154 -4.35 -11.65 -5.77
CA PRO A 154 -5.20 -12.06 -6.88
C PRO A 154 -4.44 -12.54 -8.14
N ARG A 155 -3.31 -11.91 -8.48
CA ARG A 155 -2.45 -12.29 -9.61
C ARG A 155 -1.76 -13.65 -9.49
N THR A 156 -1.62 -14.20 -8.29
CA THR A 156 -0.98 -15.51 -8.07
C THR A 156 -1.98 -16.66 -8.02
N LEU A 157 -3.27 -16.35 -7.98
CA LEU A 157 -4.33 -17.34 -7.97
C LEU A 157 -4.57 -17.88 -9.38
N PRO A 158 -4.84 -19.20 -9.55
CA PRO A 158 -5.16 -19.77 -10.85
C PRO A 158 -6.38 -19.06 -11.47
N SER A 159 -6.32 -18.85 -12.79
CA SER A 159 -7.45 -18.30 -13.56
C SER A 159 -8.68 -19.18 -13.34
N ARG A 160 -9.82 -18.57 -12.97
CA ARG A 160 -11.09 -19.29 -13.01
C ARG A 160 -11.31 -19.69 -14.47
N ARG A 161 -11.29 -20.99 -14.77
CA ARG A 161 -11.76 -21.46 -16.08
C ARG A 161 -13.20 -20.96 -16.25
N PRO A 162 -13.58 -20.44 -17.43
CA PRO A 162 -15.01 -20.28 -17.71
C PRO A 162 -15.66 -21.66 -17.57
N SER A 163 -16.76 -21.74 -16.83
CA SER A 163 -17.60 -22.94 -16.83
C SER A 163 -18.02 -23.20 -18.28
N PRO A 164 -17.93 -24.44 -18.80
CA PRO A 164 -18.55 -24.74 -20.07
C PRO A 164 -20.07 -24.56 -19.92
N ASP A 165 -20.67 -23.84 -20.86
CA ASP A 165 -22.13 -23.72 -21.02
C ASP A 165 -22.79 -25.09 -21.26
#